data_AF-A0A2V9QDI3-F1
#
_entry.id   AF-A0A2V9QDI3-F1
#
_cell.length_a   1.000
_cell.length_b   1.000
_cell.length_c   1.000
_cell.angle_alpha   90.00
_cell.angle_beta   90.00
_cell.angle_gamma   90.00
#
_symmetry.space_group_name_H-M   'P 1'
#
loop_
_entity.id
_entity.type
_entity.pdbx_description
1 polymer ?
#
loop_
_entity_poly.entity_id
_entity_poly.type
_entity_poly.pdbx_seq_one_letter_code
_entity_poly.pdbx_strand_id
1 'polypeptide(L)'
;MRLQQYAPRPAHLKWLLDSDAAIRWQVMRDLTYEAPNAIADERSRVATEGWGGQLLARQSRTGNWGGPSEDRGLLTTLYSLVVLMDLGLDPASKQTRRMIERVEKRLVFKPLNNRPFLHGETEPCINGRILALGAYFTKPNDALARQLLREQLEDGGWNCEAVEPSPKRPLSRRSSFHTTICVLEGLLAYERAGRKSTAITSARKRGENYLRERRMFRSLRTGEVIDERWLRFSFPTFWHYDVLRGL
;
A
#
# COMPACT_ATOMS: atom_id res chain seq x y z
N MET A 1 -18.26 9.92 -21.65
CA MET A 1 -17.29 9.06 -22.37
C MET A 1 -17.93 7.70 -22.51
N ARG A 2 -18.33 7.27 -23.71
CA ARG A 2 -18.78 5.88 -23.90
C ARG A 2 -17.56 5.00 -23.64
N LEU A 3 -17.61 4.16 -22.61
CA LEU A 3 -16.65 3.06 -22.46
C LEU A 3 -16.82 2.21 -23.72
N GLN A 4 -15.92 2.37 -24.69
CA GLN A 4 -15.78 1.33 -25.70
C GLN A 4 -15.53 0.05 -24.92
N GLN A 5 -16.39 -0.95 -25.09
CA GLN A 5 -16.15 -2.29 -24.58
C GLN A 5 -14.92 -2.82 -25.31
N TYR A 6 -13.73 -2.50 -24.80
CA TYR A 6 -12.49 -2.99 -25.32
C TYR A 6 -12.34 -4.42 -24.81
N ALA A 7 -12.82 -5.38 -25.59
CA ALA A 7 -12.51 -6.78 -25.34
C ALA A 7 -10.99 -6.97 -25.53
N PRO A 8 -10.25 -7.47 -24.53
CA PRO A 8 -8.82 -7.67 -24.66
C PRO A 8 -8.53 -8.69 -25.76
N ARG A 9 -7.53 -8.39 -26.60
CA ARG A 9 -7.18 -9.25 -27.74
C ARG A 9 -6.74 -10.63 -27.24
N PRO A 10 -7.16 -11.75 -27.87
CA PRO A 10 -6.81 -13.09 -27.43
C PRO A 10 -5.31 -13.33 -27.25
N ALA A 11 -4.48 -12.77 -28.14
CA ALA A 11 -3.02 -12.87 -28.03
C ALA A 11 -2.46 -12.17 -26.78
N HIS A 12 -3.02 -11.02 -26.39
CA HIS A 12 -2.60 -10.30 -25.19
C HIS A 12 -3.05 -11.02 -23.92
N LEU A 13 -4.28 -11.55 -23.90
CA LEU A 13 -4.76 -12.39 -22.80
C LEU A 13 -3.89 -13.63 -22.62
N LYS A 14 -3.55 -14.32 -23.72
CA LYS A 14 -2.67 -15.50 -23.65
C LYS A 14 -1.31 -15.15 -23.05
N TRP A 15 -0.69 -14.05 -23.49
CA TRP A 15 0.59 -13.59 -22.94
C TRP A 15 0.50 -13.19 -21.46
N LEU A 16 -0.55 -12.47 -21.07
CA LEU A 16 -0.79 -12.08 -19.66
C LEU A 16 -1.07 -13.28 -18.75
N LEU A 17 -1.74 -14.31 -19.25
CA LEU A 17 -1.98 -15.55 -18.52
C LEU A 17 -0.71 -16.41 -18.45
N ASP A 18 0.18 -16.32 -19.43
CA ASP A 18 1.49 -16.96 -19.43
C ASP A 18 2.53 -16.11 -18.67
N SER A 19 2.26 -15.85 -17.40
CA SER A 19 3.06 -14.98 -16.53
C SER A 19 3.12 -15.52 -15.10
N ASP A 20 3.88 -14.84 -14.24
CA ASP A 20 3.96 -15.12 -12.80
C ASP A 20 2.55 -15.27 -12.17
N ALA A 21 2.41 -16.16 -11.19
CA ALA A 21 1.15 -16.37 -10.47
C ALA A 21 0.55 -15.03 -9.99
N ALA A 22 1.39 -14.11 -9.51
CA ALA A 22 0.98 -12.79 -9.03
C ALA A 22 0.33 -11.89 -10.09
N ILE A 23 0.59 -12.12 -11.38
CA ILE A 23 -0.07 -11.46 -12.50
C ILE A 23 -1.28 -12.28 -12.94
N ARG A 24 -1.07 -13.58 -13.14
CA ARG A 24 -2.05 -14.49 -13.75
C ARG A 24 -3.39 -14.51 -13.01
N TRP A 25 -3.39 -14.59 -11.67
CA TRP A 25 -4.64 -14.60 -10.90
C TRP A 25 -5.43 -13.28 -11.04
N GLN A 26 -4.75 -12.15 -11.21
CA GLN A 26 -5.37 -10.84 -11.40
C GLN A 26 -5.97 -10.71 -12.81
N VAL A 27 -5.26 -11.23 -13.81
CA VAL A 27 -5.77 -11.32 -15.18
C VAL A 27 -7.02 -12.20 -15.22
N MET A 28 -7.00 -13.35 -14.54
CA MET A 28 -8.19 -14.19 -14.41
C MET A 28 -9.35 -13.43 -13.74
N ARG A 29 -9.09 -12.72 -12.63
CA ARG A 29 -10.12 -11.94 -11.92
C ARG A 29 -10.74 -10.82 -12.77
N ASP A 30 -9.91 -10.05 -13.45
CA ASP A 30 -10.33 -8.75 -14.02
C ASP A 30 -10.62 -8.80 -15.52
N LEU A 31 -9.98 -9.72 -16.25
CA LEU A 31 -10.01 -9.75 -17.71
C LEU A 31 -10.57 -11.05 -18.29
N THR A 32 -10.97 -11.99 -17.44
CA THR A 32 -11.61 -13.24 -17.85
C THR A 32 -12.95 -13.44 -17.12
N TYR A 33 -13.68 -14.50 -17.48
CA TYR A 33 -14.91 -14.92 -16.83
C TYR A 33 -14.73 -16.18 -15.98
N GLU A 34 -13.51 -16.41 -15.47
CA GLU A 34 -13.17 -17.58 -14.68
C GLU A 34 -13.91 -17.60 -13.33
N ALA A 35 -14.17 -18.80 -12.83
CA ALA A 35 -14.91 -18.97 -11.58
C ALA A 35 -14.08 -18.54 -10.35
N PRO A 36 -14.72 -18.04 -9.27
CA PRO A 36 -14.03 -17.61 -8.06
C PRO A 36 -13.06 -18.64 -7.46
N ASN A 37 -13.40 -19.94 -7.52
CA ASN A 37 -12.54 -21.00 -7.03
C ASN A 37 -11.26 -21.14 -7.87
N ALA A 38 -11.36 -21.08 -9.20
CA ALA A 38 -10.19 -21.14 -10.08
C ALA A 38 -9.26 -19.95 -9.86
N ILE A 39 -9.82 -18.75 -9.64
CA ILE A 39 -9.04 -17.55 -9.29
C ILE A 39 -8.35 -17.73 -7.93
N ALA A 40 -9.03 -18.28 -6.94
CA ALA A 40 -8.47 -18.53 -5.62
C ALA A 40 -7.35 -19.59 -5.66
N ASP A 41 -7.54 -20.65 -6.43
CA ASP A 41 -6.54 -21.71 -6.63
C ASP A 41 -5.27 -21.13 -7.30
N GLU A 42 -5.41 -20.32 -8.35
CA GLU A 42 -4.28 -19.64 -8.99
C GLU A 42 -3.58 -18.67 -8.02
N ARG A 43 -4.35 -17.86 -7.29
CA ARG A 43 -3.81 -16.91 -6.29
C ARG A 43 -3.06 -17.63 -5.17
N SER A 44 -3.47 -18.85 -4.79
CA SER A 44 -2.81 -19.62 -3.73
C SER A 44 -1.34 -19.94 -4.05
N ARG A 45 -1.00 -20.04 -5.34
CA ARG A 45 0.37 -20.32 -5.83
C ARG A 45 1.35 -19.20 -5.52
N VAL A 46 0.87 -17.97 -5.32
CA VAL A 46 1.71 -16.80 -4.94
C VAL A 46 2.54 -17.08 -3.68
N ALA A 47 2.05 -17.92 -2.77
CA ALA A 47 2.77 -18.25 -1.53
C ALA A 47 3.99 -19.16 -1.74
N THR A 48 4.10 -19.86 -2.87
CA THR A 48 5.10 -20.91 -3.12
C THR A 48 5.85 -20.77 -4.42
N GLU A 49 5.32 -20.00 -5.37
CA GLU A 49 5.85 -19.85 -6.71
C GLU A 49 6.23 -18.40 -7.01
N GLY A 50 7.07 -18.22 -8.02
CA GLY A 50 7.30 -16.92 -8.62
C GLY A 50 7.85 -15.88 -7.66
N TRP A 51 7.52 -14.61 -7.93
CA TRP A 51 8.00 -13.48 -7.14
C TRP A 51 7.50 -13.50 -5.69
N GLY A 52 6.26 -13.93 -5.46
CA GLY A 52 5.69 -14.02 -4.12
C GLY A 52 6.42 -15.04 -3.24
N GLY A 53 6.61 -16.26 -3.75
CA GLY A 53 7.34 -17.32 -3.06
C GLY A 53 8.80 -16.95 -2.83
N GLN A 54 9.46 -16.37 -3.83
CA GLN A 54 10.85 -15.90 -3.72
C GLN A 54 10.99 -14.80 -2.66
N LEU A 55 10.10 -13.81 -2.64
CA LEU A 55 10.15 -12.74 -1.65
C LEU A 55 9.87 -13.29 -0.25
N LEU A 56 8.87 -14.15 -0.06
CA LEU A 56 8.61 -14.81 1.22
C LEU A 56 9.83 -15.57 1.75
N ALA A 57 10.53 -16.30 0.89
CA ALA A 57 11.71 -17.08 1.26
C ALA A 57 12.89 -16.20 1.74
N ARG A 58 12.90 -14.91 1.43
CA ARG A 58 13.92 -13.95 1.89
C ARG A 58 13.67 -13.43 3.30
N GLN A 59 12.53 -13.74 3.94
CA GLN A 59 12.30 -13.32 5.32
C GLN A 59 13.36 -13.92 6.25
N SER A 60 14.08 -13.05 6.96
CA SER A 60 15.03 -13.46 7.98
C SER A 60 14.36 -14.19 9.15
N ARG A 61 15.16 -14.92 9.95
CA ARG A 61 14.69 -15.54 11.20
C ARG A 61 14.24 -14.49 12.24
N THR A 62 14.73 -13.27 12.13
CA THR A 62 14.32 -12.12 12.95
C THR A 62 13.03 -11.46 12.44
N GLY A 63 12.47 -11.90 11.31
CA GLY A 63 11.17 -11.45 10.79
C GLY A 63 11.23 -10.31 9.78
N ASN A 64 12.40 -9.72 9.54
CA ASN A 64 12.63 -8.60 8.62
C ASN A 64 13.15 -9.06 7.24
N TRP A 65 13.17 -8.15 6.26
CA TRP A 65 13.75 -8.34 4.91
C TRP A 65 14.99 -7.49 4.65
N GLY A 66 15.44 -6.70 5.64
CA GLY A 66 16.46 -5.68 5.47
C GLY A 66 17.82 -6.04 6.05
N GLY A 67 18.85 -5.31 5.59
CA GLY A 67 20.26 -5.47 6.00
C GLY A 67 20.60 -4.84 7.37
N PRO A 68 21.89 -4.77 7.74
CA PRO A 68 22.36 -4.55 9.13
C PRO A 68 22.02 -3.19 9.77
N SER A 69 21.43 -2.25 9.03
CA SER A 69 20.97 -0.96 9.56
C SER A 69 19.52 -1.09 10.04
N GLU A 70 19.27 -0.77 11.30
CA GLU A 70 17.94 -0.94 11.93
C GLU A 70 16.84 -0.09 11.24
N ASP A 71 17.09 1.20 10.99
CA ASP A 71 16.10 2.10 10.38
C ASP A 71 15.81 1.74 8.91
N ARG A 72 16.86 1.50 8.11
CA ARG A 72 16.67 1.03 6.73
C ARG A 72 16.02 -0.35 6.69
N GLY A 73 16.28 -1.18 7.70
CA GLY A 73 15.79 -2.55 7.80
C GLY A 73 14.27 -2.63 7.99
N LEU A 74 13.69 -1.78 8.84
CA LEU A 74 12.24 -1.71 9.02
C LEU A 74 11.53 -1.15 7.78
N LEU A 75 12.13 -0.18 7.10
CA LEU A 75 11.57 0.36 5.86
C LEU A 75 11.58 -0.68 4.71
N THR A 76 12.68 -1.43 4.54
CA THR A 76 12.73 -2.55 3.59
C THR A 76 11.68 -3.61 3.93
N THR A 77 11.44 -3.86 5.23
CA THR A 77 10.41 -4.79 5.69
C THR A 77 9.01 -4.30 5.33
N LEU A 78 8.72 -3.03 5.59
CA LEU A 78 7.45 -2.41 5.20
C LEU A 78 7.17 -2.62 3.72
N TYR A 79 8.12 -2.26 2.85
CA TYR A 79 7.95 -2.38 1.41
C TYR A 79 7.84 -3.82 0.92
N SER A 80 8.58 -4.75 1.53
CA SER A 80 8.46 -6.17 1.21
C SER A 80 7.06 -6.69 1.55
N LEU A 81 6.51 -6.28 2.69
CA LEU A 81 5.15 -6.65 3.09
C LEU A 81 4.09 -6.04 2.16
N VAL A 82 4.22 -4.77 1.73
CA VAL A 82 3.22 -4.21 0.79
C VAL A 82 3.33 -4.87 -0.58
N VAL A 83 4.55 -5.20 -1.05
CA VAL A 83 4.69 -5.98 -2.29
C VAL A 83 4.00 -7.33 -2.18
N LEU A 84 4.17 -8.07 -1.07
CA LEU A 84 3.46 -9.35 -0.88
C LEU A 84 1.93 -9.18 -0.88
N MET A 85 1.42 -8.10 -0.29
CA MET A 85 0.01 -7.74 -0.34
C MET A 85 -0.45 -7.44 -1.79
N ASP A 86 0.32 -6.65 -2.53
CA ASP A 86 0.03 -6.23 -3.91
C ASP A 86 0.10 -7.40 -4.90
N LEU A 87 1.01 -8.36 -4.68
CA LEU A 87 1.09 -9.61 -5.44
C LEU A 87 -0.09 -10.56 -5.14
N GLY A 88 -0.88 -10.26 -4.11
CA GLY A 88 -2.06 -11.05 -3.75
C GLY A 88 -1.76 -12.23 -2.84
N LEU A 89 -0.72 -12.17 -2.00
CA LEU A 89 -0.46 -13.25 -1.06
C LEU A 89 -1.69 -13.57 -0.21
N ASP A 90 -2.16 -14.82 -0.22
CA ASP A 90 -3.34 -15.21 0.55
C ASP A 90 -3.11 -15.07 2.06
N PRO A 91 -3.88 -14.22 2.77
CA PRO A 91 -3.74 -14.03 4.22
C PRO A 91 -4.03 -15.30 5.04
N ALA A 92 -4.83 -16.25 4.51
CA ALA A 92 -5.17 -17.48 5.23
C ALA A 92 -4.07 -18.57 5.14
N SER A 93 -3.15 -18.45 4.18
CA SER A 93 -2.13 -19.46 3.92
C SER A 93 -1.21 -19.71 5.12
N LYS A 94 -0.65 -20.93 5.21
CA LYS A 94 0.28 -21.31 6.29
C LYS A 94 1.55 -20.44 6.26
N GLN A 95 2.00 -20.08 5.06
CA GLN A 95 3.17 -19.26 4.79
C GLN A 95 2.97 -17.84 5.33
N THR A 96 1.82 -17.22 5.02
CA THR A 96 1.46 -15.90 5.53
C THR A 96 1.34 -15.87 7.04
N ARG A 97 0.70 -16.86 7.65
CA ARG A 97 0.59 -16.94 9.12
C ARG A 97 1.96 -17.01 9.80
N ARG A 98 2.87 -17.85 9.28
CA ARG A 98 4.26 -17.93 9.79
C ARG A 98 5.02 -16.62 9.60
N MET A 99 4.83 -15.99 8.44
CA MET A 99 5.46 -14.71 8.10
C MET A 99 5.06 -13.62 9.10
N ILE A 100 3.76 -13.44 9.30
CA ILE A 100 3.17 -12.43 10.18
C ILE A 100 3.50 -12.70 11.64
N GLU A 101 3.48 -13.95 12.08
CA GLU A 101 3.85 -14.31 13.46
C GLU A 101 5.25 -13.79 13.80
N ARG A 102 6.21 -13.85 12.87
CA ARG A 102 7.55 -13.29 13.08
C ARG A 102 7.54 -11.77 13.13
N VAL A 103 6.74 -11.11 12.28
CA VAL A 103 6.59 -9.65 12.29
C VAL A 103 6.04 -9.19 13.64
N GLU A 104 4.93 -9.78 14.09
CA GLU A 104 4.25 -9.42 15.34
C GLU A 104 5.12 -9.66 16.57
N LYS A 105 5.84 -10.79 16.62
CA LYS A 105 6.63 -11.16 17.82
C LYS A 105 7.98 -10.49 17.93
N ARG A 106 8.58 -10.04 16.81
CA ARG A 106 10.00 -9.70 16.76
C ARG A 106 10.30 -8.28 16.31
N LEU A 107 9.39 -7.62 15.62
CA LEU A 107 9.66 -6.30 15.05
C LEU A 107 9.02 -5.20 15.89
N VAL A 108 9.85 -4.24 16.26
CA VAL A 108 9.46 -3.08 17.05
C VAL A 108 10.16 -1.82 16.52
N PHE A 109 9.51 -0.68 16.66
CA PHE A 109 10.14 0.63 16.53
C PHE A 109 10.83 0.98 17.85
N LYS A 110 12.13 0.68 17.95
CA LYS A 110 12.92 0.92 19.17
C LYS A 110 12.88 2.38 19.65
N PRO A 111 13.02 3.40 18.77
CA PRO A 111 12.93 4.80 19.20
C PRO A 111 11.58 5.19 19.79
N LEU A 112 10.54 4.38 19.58
CA LEU A 112 9.18 4.59 20.08
C LEU A 112 8.88 3.65 21.27
N ASN A 113 9.82 3.50 22.20
CA ASN A 113 9.69 2.62 23.37
C ASN A 113 9.32 1.17 23.00
N ASN A 114 10.01 0.61 22.00
CA ASN A 114 9.75 -0.74 21.50
C ASN A 114 8.29 -0.97 21.05
N ARG A 115 7.64 0.06 20.49
CA ARG A 115 6.29 -0.07 19.94
C ARG A 115 6.24 -1.19 18.89
N PRO A 116 5.26 -2.13 18.95
CA PRO A 116 5.14 -3.19 17.96
C PRO A 116 5.00 -2.64 16.52
N PHE A 117 5.64 -3.29 15.55
CA PHE A 117 5.69 -2.80 14.17
C PHE A 117 4.30 -2.54 13.56
N LEU A 118 3.33 -3.44 13.75
CA LEU A 118 1.96 -3.28 13.23
C LEU A 118 1.13 -2.22 13.98
N HIS A 119 1.67 -1.59 15.02
CA HIS A 119 1.05 -0.48 15.73
C HIS A 119 1.40 0.88 15.12
N GLY A 120 2.22 0.91 14.07
CA GLY A 120 2.64 2.13 13.41
C GLY A 120 3.78 2.85 14.14
N GLU A 121 4.27 3.90 13.51
CA GLU A 121 5.30 4.80 14.00
C GLU A 121 4.82 6.27 13.91
N THR A 122 5.68 7.21 13.55
CA THR A 122 5.38 8.65 13.51
C THR A 122 4.91 9.13 12.14
N GLU A 123 5.52 8.69 11.03
CA GLU A 123 5.21 9.26 9.72
C GLU A 123 3.88 8.73 9.15
N PRO A 124 2.93 9.60 8.75
CA PRO A 124 1.65 9.19 8.18
C PRO A 124 1.79 8.33 6.93
N CYS A 125 2.85 8.51 6.14
CA CYS A 125 3.13 7.71 4.95
C CYS A 125 3.40 6.24 5.31
N ILE A 126 4.19 6.00 6.37
CA ILE A 126 4.47 4.65 6.88
C ILE A 126 3.22 4.09 7.58
N ASN A 127 2.55 4.89 8.40
CA ASN A 127 1.34 4.50 9.12
C ASN A 127 0.18 4.12 8.20
N GLY A 128 0.00 4.82 7.08
CA GLY A 128 -0.99 4.46 6.07
C GLY A 128 -0.74 3.07 5.49
N ARG A 129 0.52 2.76 5.15
CA ARG A 129 0.90 1.43 4.66
C ARG A 129 0.75 0.35 5.74
N ILE A 130 1.15 0.62 6.98
CA ILE A 130 0.99 -0.33 8.10
C ILE A 130 -0.50 -0.59 8.37
N LEU A 131 -1.37 0.42 8.27
CA LEU A 131 -2.81 0.24 8.41
C LEU A 131 -3.36 -0.72 7.34
N ALA A 132 -2.93 -0.58 6.08
CA ALA A 132 -3.31 -1.51 5.01
C ALA A 132 -2.84 -2.94 5.30
N LEU A 133 -1.57 -3.10 5.70
CA LEU A 133 -1.01 -4.41 6.04
C LEU A 133 -1.75 -5.08 7.20
N GLY A 134 -2.07 -4.30 8.25
CA GLY A 134 -2.85 -4.77 9.39
C GLY A 134 -4.23 -5.28 8.95
N ALA A 135 -4.95 -4.47 8.17
CA ALA A 135 -6.27 -4.82 7.65
C ALA A 135 -6.26 -6.03 6.70
N TYR A 136 -5.19 -6.23 5.93
CA TYR A 136 -5.09 -7.31 4.95
C TYR A 136 -4.62 -8.64 5.56
N PHE A 137 -3.55 -8.62 6.36
CA PHE A 137 -2.89 -9.84 6.86
C PHE A 137 -3.31 -10.24 8.28
N THR A 138 -3.86 -9.31 9.06
CA THR A 138 -4.13 -9.51 10.49
C THR A 138 -5.52 -9.01 10.86
N LYS A 139 -5.58 -7.96 11.69
CA LYS A 139 -6.79 -7.33 12.18
C LYS A 139 -6.65 -5.82 11.92
N PRO A 140 -7.73 -5.13 11.54
CA PRO A 140 -7.74 -3.68 11.47
C PRO A 140 -7.31 -3.01 12.79
N ASN A 141 -6.47 -1.98 12.71
CA ASN A 141 -5.96 -1.24 13.87
C ASN A 141 -6.67 0.11 14.03
N ASP A 142 -7.67 0.17 14.90
CA ASP A 142 -8.46 1.38 15.14
C ASP A 142 -7.65 2.54 15.72
N ALA A 143 -6.65 2.25 16.56
CA ALA A 143 -5.84 3.29 17.18
C ALA A 143 -5.03 4.04 16.12
N LEU A 144 -4.44 3.28 15.18
CA LEU A 144 -3.70 3.82 14.05
C LEU A 144 -4.62 4.56 13.07
N ALA A 145 -5.81 4.03 12.77
CA ALA A 145 -6.81 4.72 11.96
C ALA A 145 -7.23 6.06 12.59
N ARG A 146 -7.50 6.09 13.91
CA ARG A 146 -7.81 7.33 14.64
C ARG A 146 -6.65 8.31 14.66
N GLN A 147 -5.41 7.83 14.71
CA GLN A 147 -4.23 8.68 14.61
C GLN A 147 -4.19 9.38 13.25
N LEU A 148 -4.31 8.62 12.16
CA LEU A 148 -4.33 9.18 10.80
C LEU A 148 -5.48 10.18 10.60
N LEU A 149 -6.65 9.96 11.20
CA LEU A 149 -7.74 10.94 11.17
C LEU A 149 -7.36 12.28 11.83
N ARG A 150 -6.61 12.26 12.94
CA ARG A 150 -6.16 13.48 13.63
C ARG A 150 -5.04 14.21 12.89
N GLU A 151 -4.26 13.49 12.09
CA GLU A 151 -3.14 14.02 11.31
C GLU A 151 -3.56 14.63 9.96
N GLN A 152 -4.84 14.53 9.58
CA GLN A 152 -5.33 15.07 8.32
C GLN A 152 -5.26 16.60 8.32
N LEU A 153 -4.59 17.17 7.32
CA LEU A 153 -4.39 18.62 7.20
C LEU A 153 -5.66 19.32 6.69
N GLU A 154 -5.69 20.66 6.79
CA GLU A 154 -6.83 21.48 6.37
C GLU A 154 -7.18 21.27 4.89
N ASP A 155 -6.16 21.16 4.03
CA ASP A 155 -6.32 20.92 2.59
C ASP A 155 -6.71 19.46 2.23
N GLY A 156 -6.98 18.63 3.24
CA GLY A 156 -7.60 17.31 3.09
C GLY A 156 -6.64 16.14 2.92
N GLY A 157 -5.35 16.38 2.66
CA GLY A 157 -4.37 15.30 2.58
C GLY A 157 -3.58 15.08 3.87
N TRP A 158 -2.40 14.48 3.70
CA TRP A 158 -1.41 14.24 4.75
C TRP A 158 -0.01 14.63 4.29
N ASN A 159 0.89 14.87 5.25
CA ASN A 159 2.31 15.10 4.97
C ASN A 159 3.20 14.58 6.12
N CYS A 160 4.24 13.81 5.80
CA CYS A 160 5.23 13.35 6.78
C CYS A 160 6.01 14.52 7.41
N GLU A 161 6.13 15.65 6.69
CA GLU A 161 6.73 16.90 7.20
C GLU A 161 5.77 17.74 8.07
N ALA A 162 4.53 17.29 8.31
CA ALA A 162 3.59 18.00 9.17
C ALA A 162 3.60 17.52 10.64
N VAL A 163 4.29 16.41 10.91
CA VAL A 163 4.26 15.77 12.24
C VAL A 163 5.44 16.22 13.09
N GLU A 164 6.66 16.09 12.57
CA GLU A 164 7.87 16.53 13.27
C GLU A 164 8.78 17.35 12.36
N PRO A 165 9.40 18.42 12.87
CA PRO A 165 10.40 19.17 12.11
C PRO A 165 11.64 18.30 11.90
N SER A 166 12.11 18.22 10.65
CA SER A 166 13.38 17.56 10.36
C SER A 166 14.48 18.60 10.16
N PRO A 167 15.76 18.29 10.43
CA PRO A 167 16.87 19.19 10.11
C PRO A 167 16.95 19.57 8.63
N LYS A 168 16.34 18.76 7.75
CA LYS A 168 16.37 18.92 6.30
C LYS A 168 15.20 19.72 5.75
N ARG A 169 14.07 19.82 6.47
CA ARG A 169 12.82 20.42 5.97
C ARG A 169 11.96 21.00 7.10
N PRO A 170 11.45 22.24 6.94
CA PRO A 170 10.57 22.88 7.92
C PRO A 170 9.21 22.19 8.00
N LEU A 171 8.49 22.44 9.10
CA LEU A 171 7.14 21.93 9.30
C LEU A 171 6.22 22.39 8.17
N SER A 172 5.57 21.46 7.48
CA SER A 172 4.68 21.76 6.36
C SER A 172 3.21 21.81 6.78
N ARG A 173 2.52 22.88 6.40
CA ARG A 173 1.05 22.99 6.51
C ARG A 173 0.32 22.52 5.25
N ARG A 174 1.05 22.04 4.25
CA ARG A 174 0.50 21.57 2.97
C ARG A 174 0.66 20.07 2.87
N SER A 175 -0.38 19.40 2.41
CA SER A 175 -0.32 17.98 2.15
C SER A 175 0.63 17.65 1.00
N SER A 176 1.14 16.42 0.96
CA SER A 176 1.95 15.89 -0.14
C SER A 176 1.24 14.73 -0.82
N PHE A 177 1.45 14.57 -2.12
CA PHE A 177 0.89 13.44 -2.89
C PHE A 177 1.34 12.09 -2.34
N HIS A 178 2.65 11.92 -2.16
CA HIS A 178 3.26 10.68 -1.67
C HIS A 178 2.68 10.20 -0.35
N THR A 179 2.53 11.11 0.62
CA THR A 179 1.95 10.75 1.91
C THR A 179 0.46 10.49 1.77
N THR A 180 -0.27 11.37 1.07
CA THR A 180 -1.72 11.29 0.93
C THR A 180 -2.15 9.96 0.30
N ILE A 181 -1.48 9.50 -0.76
CA ILE A 181 -1.83 8.23 -1.40
C ILE A 181 -1.61 7.03 -0.48
N CYS A 182 -0.53 7.02 0.31
CA CYS A 182 -0.25 5.93 1.26
C CYS A 182 -1.33 5.85 2.35
N VAL A 183 -1.80 7.01 2.84
CA VAL A 183 -2.88 7.05 3.84
C VAL A 183 -4.23 6.66 3.23
N LEU A 184 -4.54 7.13 2.02
CA LEU A 184 -5.79 6.78 1.32
C LEU A 184 -5.94 5.28 1.11
N GLU A 185 -4.88 4.60 0.69
CA GLU A 185 -4.87 3.14 0.54
C GLU A 185 -5.04 2.43 1.89
N GLY A 186 -4.38 2.91 2.94
CA GLY A 186 -4.54 2.43 4.31
C GLY A 186 -5.99 2.50 4.79
N LEU A 187 -6.60 3.67 4.65
CA LEU A 187 -7.99 3.89 5.04
C LEU A 187 -8.95 3.06 4.18
N LEU A 188 -8.69 2.91 2.88
CA LEU A 188 -9.53 2.10 1.99
C LEU A 188 -9.47 0.60 2.37
N ALA A 189 -8.27 0.08 2.64
CA ALA A 189 -8.10 -1.29 3.11
C ALA A 189 -8.82 -1.51 4.46
N TYR A 190 -8.71 -0.55 5.38
CA TYR A 190 -9.40 -0.55 6.66
C TYR A 190 -10.94 -0.56 6.50
N GLU A 191 -11.50 0.25 5.59
CA GLU A 191 -12.94 0.21 5.26
C GLU A 191 -13.36 -1.15 4.70
N ARG A 192 -12.60 -1.68 3.74
CA ARG A 192 -12.87 -2.98 3.09
C ARG A 192 -12.81 -4.15 4.06
N ALA A 193 -12.02 -4.04 5.14
CA ALA A 193 -11.97 -5.00 6.23
C ALA A 193 -13.12 -4.85 7.25
N GLY A 194 -14.21 -4.16 6.87
CA GLY A 194 -15.43 -4.06 7.68
C GLY A 194 -15.45 -2.93 8.71
N ARG A 195 -14.47 -2.02 8.69
CA ARG A 195 -14.38 -0.88 9.62
C ARG A 195 -14.83 0.45 9.04
N LYS A 196 -15.69 0.39 8.04
CA LYS A 196 -16.29 1.57 7.42
C LYS A 196 -17.04 2.41 8.44
N SER A 197 -16.77 3.71 8.46
CA SER A 197 -17.51 4.69 9.26
C SER A 197 -17.58 6.02 8.52
N THR A 198 -18.55 6.86 8.89
CA THR A 198 -18.71 8.19 8.28
C THR A 198 -17.43 9.02 8.41
N ALA A 199 -16.72 8.94 9.54
CA ALA A 199 -15.47 9.66 9.75
C ALA A 199 -14.37 9.20 8.78
N ILE A 200 -14.19 7.89 8.63
CA ILE A 200 -13.18 7.32 7.72
C ILE A 200 -13.52 7.66 6.27
N THR A 201 -14.78 7.44 5.85
CA THR A 201 -15.22 7.74 4.48
C THR A 201 -15.05 9.23 4.16
N SER A 202 -15.40 10.12 5.09
CA SER A 202 -15.25 11.57 4.90
C SER A 202 -13.79 11.98 4.80
N ALA A 203 -12.90 11.44 5.64
CA ALA A 203 -11.47 11.71 5.54
C ALA A 203 -10.89 11.21 4.21
N ARG A 204 -11.28 10.01 3.76
CA ARG A 204 -10.89 9.47 2.45
C ARG A 204 -11.32 10.37 1.31
N LYS A 205 -12.59 10.80 1.28
CA LYS A 205 -13.11 11.71 0.25
C LYS A 205 -12.37 13.05 0.22
N ARG A 206 -12.01 13.60 1.38
CA ARG A 206 -11.19 14.83 1.46
C ARG A 206 -9.79 14.63 0.87
N GLY A 207 -9.14 13.50 1.16
CA GLY A 207 -7.83 13.19 0.56
C GLY A 207 -7.92 12.91 -0.95
N GLU A 208 -8.98 12.25 -1.41
CA GLU A 208 -9.25 12.09 -2.85
C GLU A 208 -9.47 13.44 -3.52
N ASN A 209 -10.22 14.36 -2.89
CA ASN A 209 -10.42 15.71 -3.39
C ASN A 209 -9.11 16.51 -3.45
N TYR A 210 -8.21 16.36 -2.46
CA TYR A 210 -6.87 16.96 -2.51
C TYR A 210 -6.12 16.58 -3.79
N LEU A 211 -6.15 15.30 -4.19
CA LEU A 211 -5.54 14.83 -5.43
C LEU A 211 -6.28 15.36 -6.68
N ARG A 212 -7.62 15.32 -6.66
CA ARG A 212 -8.49 15.72 -7.78
C ARG A 212 -8.40 17.21 -8.10
N GLU A 213 -8.39 18.09 -7.10
CA GLU A 213 -8.24 19.54 -7.29
C GLU A 213 -6.93 19.88 -8.02
N ARG A 214 -5.90 19.06 -7.80
CA ARG A 214 -4.60 19.12 -8.47
C ARG A 214 -4.55 18.35 -9.78
N ARG A 215 -5.71 17.97 -10.33
CA ARG A 215 -5.85 17.15 -11.54
C ARG A 215 -4.92 15.93 -11.52
N MET A 216 -4.80 15.29 -10.35
CA MET A 216 -3.98 14.12 -10.05
C MET A 216 -2.45 14.29 -10.15
N PHE A 217 -1.90 15.32 -10.80
CA PHE A 217 -0.43 15.45 -10.95
C PHE A 217 0.06 16.88 -11.23
N ARG A 218 -0.81 17.88 -11.11
CA ARG A 218 -0.53 19.26 -11.48
C ARG A 218 -0.47 20.19 -10.28
N SER A 219 0.41 21.18 -10.37
CA SER A 219 0.52 22.26 -9.39
C SER A 219 -0.75 23.10 -9.40
N LEU A 220 -1.33 23.39 -8.23
CA LEU A 220 -2.45 24.35 -8.13
C LEU A 220 -2.04 25.77 -8.56
N ARG A 221 -0.77 26.12 -8.35
CA ARG A 221 -0.27 27.48 -8.60
C ARG A 221 0.05 27.70 -10.07
N THR A 222 0.67 26.73 -10.73
CA THR A 222 1.18 26.88 -12.10
C THR A 222 0.40 26.07 -13.14
N GLY A 223 -0.37 25.06 -12.72
CA GLY A 223 -1.04 24.13 -13.64
C GLY A 223 -0.10 23.14 -14.35
N GLU A 224 1.21 23.27 -14.15
CA GLU A 224 2.23 22.41 -14.73
C GLU A 224 2.28 21.05 -14.01
N VAL A 225 2.90 20.06 -14.68
CA VAL A 225 3.23 18.77 -14.08
C VAL A 225 4.16 18.99 -12.89
N ILE A 226 3.82 18.41 -11.73
CA ILE A 226 4.64 18.54 -10.52
C ILE A 226 5.96 17.78 -10.68
N ASP A 227 5.89 16.58 -11.24
CA ASP A 227 7.03 15.69 -11.43
C ASP A 227 6.78 14.75 -12.62
N GLU A 228 7.61 14.85 -13.66
CA GLU A 228 7.51 14.02 -14.88
C GLU A 228 7.67 12.52 -14.58
N ARG A 229 8.26 12.14 -13.44
CA ARG A 229 8.35 10.73 -13.02
C ARG A 229 6.98 10.12 -12.75
N TRP A 230 5.96 10.92 -12.45
CA TRP A 230 4.60 10.44 -12.19
C TRP A 230 3.87 9.94 -13.45
N LEU A 231 4.49 10.09 -14.62
CA LEU A 231 4.00 9.59 -15.91
C LEU A 231 4.67 8.27 -16.34
N ARG A 232 5.57 7.70 -15.53
CA ARG A 232 6.35 6.51 -15.88
C ARG A 232 5.83 5.19 -15.30
N PHE A 233 4.75 5.24 -14.51
CA PHE A 233 4.01 4.10 -13.92
C PHE A 233 4.91 2.97 -13.42
N SER A 234 5.43 3.16 -12.21
CA SER A 234 6.39 2.23 -11.62
C SER A 234 5.71 1.12 -10.82
N PHE A 235 6.29 -0.08 -10.86
CA PHE A 235 5.96 -1.13 -9.90
C PHE A 235 7.24 -1.80 -9.38
N PRO A 236 7.37 -2.05 -8.07
CA PRO A 236 6.50 -1.58 -6.99
C PRO A 236 6.58 -0.07 -6.77
N THR A 237 5.51 0.53 -6.26
CA THR A 237 5.45 1.99 -6.03
C THR A 237 6.09 2.43 -4.72
N PHE A 238 6.17 1.55 -3.72
CA PHE A 238 6.67 1.87 -2.38
C PHE A 238 5.97 3.11 -1.76
N TRP A 239 6.69 4.20 -1.53
CA TRP A 239 6.12 5.49 -1.11
C TRP A 239 5.75 6.39 -2.29
N HIS A 240 6.30 6.12 -3.48
CA HIS A 240 6.24 6.98 -4.64
C HIS A 240 4.81 7.04 -5.22
N TYR A 241 4.40 8.24 -5.61
CA TYR A 241 3.11 8.49 -6.24
C TYR A 241 3.34 8.51 -7.74
N ASP A 242 2.44 7.89 -8.49
CA ASP A 242 2.31 8.11 -9.93
C ASP A 242 0.82 8.16 -10.29
N VAL A 243 0.51 8.64 -11.50
CA VAL A 243 -0.89 8.88 -11.88
C VAL A 243 -1.68 7.58 -11.95
N LEU A 244 -1.05 6.45 -12.31
CA LEU A 244 -1.74 5.17 -12.37
C LEU A 244 -2.13 4.68 -10.97
N ARG A 245 -1.26 4.84 -9.97
CA ARG A 245 -1.55 4.53 -8.56
C ARG A 245 -2.67 5.41 -7.99
N GLY A 246 -2.79 6.65 -8.47
CA GLY A 246 -3.79 7.60 -8.00
C GLY A 246 -5.22 7.35 -8.52
N LEU A 247 -5.37 6.56 -9.60
CA LEU A 247 -6.67 6.27 -10.24
C LEU A 247 -7.39 5.08 -9.58
#